data_AF-A0A950IS55-F1
#
_entry.id   AF-A0A950IS55-F1
#
_cell.length_a   1.000
_cell.length_b   1.000
_cell.length_c   1.000
_cell.angle_alpha   90.00
_cell.angle_beta   90.00
_cell.angle_gamma   90.00
#
_symmetry.space_group_name_H-M   'P 1'
#
loop_
_entity.id
_entity.type
_entity.pdbx_description
1 polymer ?
#
loop_
_entity_poly.entity_id
_entity_poly.type
_entity_poly.pdbx_seq_one_letter_code
_entity_poly.pdbx_strand_id
1 'polypeptide(L)' 'MGKLTAKARDALPKSDFGLPGSKGFPMQDANHAKNAKARATQSVNSGRMGKSAAQKIDAKANGIINGQIKRPMRKSGRGR' A
#
# COMPACT_ATOMS: atom_id res chain seq x y z
N MET A 1 3.06 -1.10 12.44
CA MET A 1 1.99 -1.17 11.41
C MET A 1 1.04 -2.26 11.84
N GLY A 2 -0.27 -2.00 11.84
CA GLY A 2 -1.27 -2.99 12.30
C GLY A 2 -1.43 -4.11 11.28
N LYS A 3 -1.61 -5.35 11.73
CA LYS A 3 -1.73 -6.52 10.86
C LYS A 3 -3.00 -6.41 10.00
N LEU A 4 -2.81 -6.35 8.68
CA LEU A 4 -3.92 -6.54 7.73
C LEU A 4 -4.24 -8.04 7.65
N THR A 5 -5.43 -8.44 8.12
CA THR A 5 -5.89 -9.83 8.01
C THR A 5 -6.19 -10.19 6.55
N ALA A 6 -6.17 -11.48 6.21
CA ALA A 6 -6.52 -11.96 4.87
C ALA A 6 -7.93 -11.48 4.45
N LYS A 7 -8.92 -11.66 5.34
CA LYS A 7 -10.30 -11.19 5.10
C LYS A 7 -10.38 -9.69 4.81
N ALA A 8 -9.64 -8.88 5.56
CA ALA A 8 -9.61 -7.43 5.34
C ALA A 8 -8.89 -7.07 4.03
N ARG A 9 -7.82 -7.79 3.68
CA ARG A 9 -7.09 -7.65 2.41
C ARG A 9 -7.96 -8.01 1.20
N ASP A 10 -8.76 -9.07 1.29
CA ASP A 10 -9.59 -9.54 0.18
C ASP A 10 -10.77 -8.60 -0.10
N ALA A 11 -11.28 -7.95 0.94
CA ALA A 11 -12.29 -6.90 0.84
C ALA A 11 -11.75 -5.56 0.31
N LEU A 12 -10.44 -5.43 0.07
CA LEU A 12 -9.88 -4.22 -0.52
C LEU A 12 -10.18 -4.15 -2.02
N PRO A 13 -10.68 -3.01 -2.54
CA PRO A 13 -10.77 -2.80 -3.97
C PRO A 13 -9.36 -2.78 -4.60
N LYS A 14 -9.25 -3.09 -5.89
CA LYS A 14 -7.97 -3.06 -6.63
C LYS A 14 -7.28 -1.69 -6.54
N SER A 15 -8.06 -0.61 -6.42
CA SER A 15 -7.58 0.76 -6.22
C SER A 15 -6.88 0.97 -4.86
N ASP A 16 -7.05 0.09 -3.87
CA ASP A 16 -6.31 0.14 -2.59
C ASP A 16 -4.90 -0.41 -2.67
N PHE A 17 -4.52 -1.04 -3.78
CA PHE A 17 -3.21 -1.64 -3.98
C PHE A 17 -2.28 -0.74 -4.81
N GLY A 18 -1.00 -0.73 -4.47
CA GLY A 18 0.07 -0.11 -5.25
C GLY A 18 0.27 -0.80 -6.60
N LEU A 19 -0.02 -2.10 -6.67
CA LEU A 19 -0.06 -2.89 -7.90
C LEU A 19 -1.45 -3.54 -8.05
N PRO A 20 -2.41 -2.86 -8.70
CA PRO A 20 -3.80 -3.32 -8.79
C PRO A 20 -3.96 -4.68 -9.49
N GLY A 21 -3.12 -4.98 -10.49
CA GLY A 21 -3.18 -6.22 -11.26
C GLY A 21 -2.85 -7.47 -10.45
N SER A 22 -1.91 -7.36 -9.51
CA SER A 22 -1.48 -8.47 -8.63
C SER A 22 -2.02 -8.36 -7.21
N LYS A 23 -2.89 -7.37 -6.92
CA LYS A 23 -3.28 -6.99 -5.55
C LYS A 23 -2.06 -6.88 -4.62
N GLY A 24 -0.95 -6.33 -5.13
CA GLY A 24 0.31 -6.15 -4.41
C GLY A 24 0.37 -4.81 -3.69
N PHE A 25 1.07 -4.74 -2.55
CA PHE A 25 1.29 -3.50 -1.79
C PHE A 25 -0.03 -2.83 -1.35
N PRO A 26 -0.74 -3.39 -0.35
CA PRO A 26 -1.96 -2.76 0.17
C PRO A 26 -1.64 -1.40 0.80
N MET A 27 -2.45 -0.39 0.49
CA MET A 27 -2.30 1.01 0.92
C MET A 27 -3.64 1.60 1.38
N GLN A 28 -4.45 0.84 2.10
CA GLN A 28 -5.80 1.28 2.51
C GLN A 28 -5.79 2.48 3.48
N ASP A 29 -4.65 2.77 4.11
CA ASP A 29 -4.43 3.93 4.98
C ASP A 29 -2.98 4.45 4.83
N ALA A 30 -2.69 5.59 5.48
CA ALA A 30 -1.39 6.24 5.43
C ALA A 30 -0.24 5.39 6.01
N ASN A 31 -0.50 4.55 7.01
CA ASN A 31 0.54 3.68 7.59
C ASN A 31 0.91 2.53 6.64
N HIS A 32 -0.08 1.96 5.96
CA HIS A 32 0.12 0.96 4.92
C HIS A 32 0.81 1.56 3.70
N ALA A 33 0.45 2.79 3.31
CA ALA A 33 1.13 3.54 2.25
C ALA A 33 2.63 3.75 2.55
N LYS A 34 2.98 4.20 3.76
CA LYS A 34 4.38 4.36 4.19
C LYS A 34 5.16 3.04 4.14
N ASN A 35 4.56 1.95 4.64
CA ASN A 35 5.19 0.63 4.60
C ASN A 35 5.38 0.14 3.16
N ALA A 36 4.37 0.30 2.31
CA ALA A 36 4.43 -0.08 0.90
C ALA A 36 5.56 0.66 0.16
N LYS A 37 5.70 1.98 0.38
CA LYS A 37 6.81 2.78 -0.14
C LYS A 37 8.17 2.22 0.30
N ALA A 38 8.37 2.01 1.60
CA ALA A 38 9.62 1.46 2.12
C ALA A 38 9.96 0.08 1.54
N ARG A 39 8.96 -0.81 1.44
CA ARG A 39 9.14 -2.17 0.94
C ARG A 39 9.39 -2.21 -0.57
N ALA A 40 8.82 -1.29 -1.34
CA ALA A 40 9.13 -1.14 -2.75
C ALA A 40 10.58 -0.69 -2.96
N THR A 41 11.07 0.29 -2.19
CA THR A 41 12.48 0.71 -2.22
C THR A 41 13.43 -0.46 -1.90
N GLN A 42 13.12 -1.23 -0.85
CA GLN A 42 13.89 -2.43 -0.51
C GLN A 42 13.87 -3.48 -1.64
N SER A 43 12.73 -3.64 -2.32
CA SER A 43 12.59 -4.58 -3.43
C SER A 43 13.40 -4.17 -4.66
N VAL A 44 13.51 -2.86 -4.93
CA VAL A 44 14.40 -2.32 -5.98
C VAL A 44 15.86 -2.55 -5.61
N ASN A 45 16.26 -2.22 -4.39
CA ASN A 45 17.65 -2.36 -3.94
C ASN A 45 18.10 -3.83 -3.92
N SER A 46 17.18 -4.76 -3.68
CA SER A 46 17.44 -6.21 -3.74
C SER A 46 17.31 -6.81 -5.15
N GLY A 47 17.04 -6.01 -6.18
CA GLY A 47 16.89 -6.49 -7.57
C GLY A 47 15.61 -7.27 -7.85
N ARG A 48 14.66 -7.32 -6.91
CA ARG A 48 13.40 -8.08 -7.01
C ARG A 48 12.27 -7.28 -7.67
N MET A 49 12.49 -6.00 -7.93
CA MET A 49 11.50 -5.10 -8.53
C MET A 49 12.19 -4.06 -9.42
N GLY A 50 11.58 -3.75 -10.56
CA GLY A 50 12.02 -2.65 -11.42
C GLY A 50 11.68 -1.28 -10.86
N LYS A 51 12.53 -0.27 -11.15
CA LYS A 51 12.34 1.13 -10.70
C LYS A 51 10.98 1.71 -11.10
N SER A 52 10.49 1.40 -12.30
CA SER A 52 9.18 1.89 -12.79
C SER A 52 8.01 1.37 -11.93
N ALA A 53 8.04 0.11 -11.50
CA ALA A 53 7.01 -0.43 -10.61
C ALA A 53 7.05 0.24 -9.23
N ALA A 54 8.25 0.44 -8.68
CA ALA A 54 8.42 1.14 -7.41
C ALA A 54 7.96 2.61 -7.48
N GLN A 55 8.20 3.32 -8.58
CA GLN A 55 7.71 4.69 -8.79
C GLN A 55 6.19 4.78 -8.76
N LYS A 56 5.48 3.80 -9.36
CA LYS A 56 4.00 3.75 -9.30
C LYS A 56 3.50 3.56 -7.86
N ILE A 57 4.16 2.70 -7.09
CA ILE A 57 3.87 2.48 -5.67
C ILE A 57 4.15 3.76 -4.87
N ASP A 58 5.29 4.41 -5.12
CA ASP A 58 5.71 5.62 -4.42
C ASP A 58 4.76 6.79 -4.66
N ALA A 59 4.41 7.07 -5.93
CA ALA A 59 3.49 8.15 -6.29
C ALA A 59 2.15 8.00 -5.59
N LYS A 60 1.60 6.77 -5.58
CA LYS A 60 0.35 6.48 -4.89
C LYS A 60 0.47 6.60 -3.38
N ALA A 61 1.56 6.09 -2.80
CA ALA A 61 1.80 6.19 -1.37
C ALA A 61 1.89 7.66 -0.92
N ASN A 62 2.65 8.49 -1.66
CA ASN A 62 2.78 9.92 -1.38
C ASN A 62 1.43 10.63 -1.49
N GLY A 63 0.62 10.31 -2.50
CA GLY A 63 -0.73 10.86 -2.64
C GLY A 63 -1.62 10.55 -1.43
N ILE A 64 -1.51 9.35 -0.85
CA ILE A 64 -2.27 8.97 0.36
C ILE A 64 -1.70 9.64 1.61
N ILE A 65 -0.38 9.68 1.75
CA ILE A 65 0.30 10.28 2.91
C ILE A 65 0.04 11.78 2.99
N ASN A 66 0.06 12.46 1.84
CA ASN A 66 -0.14 13.90 1.74
C ASN A 66 -1.62 14.30 1.68
N GLY A 67 -2.54 13.33 1.76
CA GLY A 67 -3.99 13.59 1.72
C GLY A 67 -4.55 14.00 0.35
N GLN A 68 -3.74 13.95 -0.72
CA GLN A 68 -4.17 14.22 -2.10
C GLN A 68 -5.17 13.16 -2.59
N ILE A 69 -4.96 11.91 -2.18
CA ILE A 69 -5.90 10.80 -2.39
C ILE A 69 -6.72 10.68 -1.10
N LYS A 70 -7.90 11.30 -1.08
CA LYS A 70 -8.84 11.18 0.04
C LYS A 70 -9.32 9.74 0.14
N ARG A 71 -8.85 9.02 1.15
CA ARG A 71 -9.38 7.70 1.53
C ARG A 71 -10.13 7.83 2.85
N PRO A 72 -11.33 7.25 2.98
CA PRO A 72 -11.95 7.16 4.29
C PRO A 72 -10.98 6.44 5.23
N MET A 73 -10.71 7.03 6.39
CA MET A 73 -9.92 6.39 7.45
C MET A 73 -10.69 5.16 7.92
N ARG A 74 -10.49 4.03 7.24
CA ARG A 74 -11.08 2.76 7.63
C ARG A 74 -10.42 2.40 8.96
N LYS A 75 -11.21 2.40 10.04
CA LYS A 75 -10.77 1.93 11.35
C LYS A 75 -10.06 0.60 11.11
N SER A 76 -8.74 0.58 11.29
CA SER A 76 -8.00 -0.68 11.33
C SER A 76 -8.69 -1.48 12.43
N GLY A 77 -9.38 -2.55 12.04
CA GLY A 77 -10.03 -3.41 13.01
C GLY A 77 -8.96 -3.84 13.98
N ARG A 78 -9.04 -3.37 15.23
CA ARG A 78 -8.32 -3.95 16.36
C ARG A 78 -8.92 -5.34 16.56
N GLY A 79 -8.55 -6.27 15.69
CA GLY A 79 -8.75 -7.70 15.89
C GLY A 79 -7.72 -8.13 16.91
N ARG A 80 -8.23 -8.53 18.07
CA ARG A 80 -7.53 -8.99 19.28
C ARG A 80 -6.34 -9.89 18.98
#